data_AF-A0A1U8Q019-F1
#
_entry.id   AF-A0A1U8Q019-F1
#
_cell.length_a   1.000
_cell.length_b   1.000
_cell.length_c   1.000
_cell.angle_alpha   90.00
_cell.angle_beta   90.00
_cell.angle_gamma   90.00
#
_symmetry.space_group_name_H-M   'P 1'
#
loop_
_entity.id
_entity.type
_entity.pdbx_description
1 polymer ?
#
loop_
_entity_poly.entity_id
_entity_poly.type
_entity_poly.pdbx_seq_one_letter_code
_entity_poly.pdbx_strand_id
1 'polypeptide(L)'
;MNREGYIHGNINRKSVQCFARKKTAITITYCKHRRGLIKVNNCPIKFVETEILRYKAFEPILLLGRHRFADVNMRTRMRGGGHTSQIYAI
;
A
#
# COMPACT_ATOMS: atom_id res chain seq x y z
N MET A 1 -24.17 10.72 24.47
CA MET A 1 -24.75 9.58 23.72
C MET A 1 -24.40 9.74 22.25
N ASN A 2 -23.61 8.93 21.55
CA ASN A 2 -22.95 7.66 21.83
C ASN A 2 -21.60 7.64 21.08
N ARG A 3 -20.50 7.52 21.83
CA ARG A 3 -19.15 7.22 21.30
C ARG A 3 -19.04 5.71 21.17
N GLU A 4 -19.73 5.14 20.18
CA GLU A 4 -19.62 3.73 19.83
C GLU A 4 -18.35 3.51 19.01
N GLY A 5 -17.39 2.78 19.58
CA GLY A 5 -16.19 2.37 18.86
C GLY A 5 -14.95 2.16 19.72
N TYR A 6 -15.08 1.54 20.89
CA TYR A 6 -13.95 0.91 21.57
C TYR A 6 -13.38 -0.15 20.61
N ILE A 7 -12.31 0.19 19.90
CA ILE A 7 -11.47 -0.80 19.25
C ILE A 7 -10.77 -1.59 20.36
N HIS A 8 -11.36 -2.70 20.77
CA HIS A 8 -10.63 -3.78 21.43
C HIS A 8 -9.44 -4.14 20.54
N GLY A 9 -8.29 -3.55 20.86
CA GLY A 9 -7.03 -3.75 20.18
C GLY A 9 -6.52 -5.13 20.56
N ASN A 10 -7.04 -6.15 19.89
CA ASN A 10 -6.51 -7.50 20.00
C ASN A 10 -5.02 -7.45 19.65
N ILE A 11 -4.17 -7.73 20.65
CA ILE A 11 -2.73 -7.40 20.70
C ILE A 11 -1.92 -8.24 19.69
N ASN A 12 -2.53 -9.29 19.12
CA ASN A 12 -1.86 -10.26 18.25
C ASN A 12 -2.34 -10.20 16.78
N ARG A 13 -2.39 -8.99 16.18
CA ARG A 13 -2.66 -8.85 14.75
C ARG A 13 -1.36 -8.92 13.97
N LYS A 14 -1.11 -10.04 13.28
CA LYS A 14 -0.01 -10.21 12.32
C LYS A 14 -0.03 -9.07 11.32
N SER A 15 0.88 -8.11 11.49
CA SER A 15 1.03 -6.96 10.62
C SER A 15 2.50 -6.62 10.45
N VAL A 16 2.86 -6.23 9.24
CA VAL A 16 4.22 -5.83 8.90
C VAL A 16 4.16 -4.39 8.38
N GLN A 17 5.11 -3.57 8.80
CA GLN A 17 5.35 -2.25 8.25
C GLN A 17 6.71 -2.26 7.57
N CYS A 18 6.74 -1.88 6.29
CA CYS A 18 7.96 -1.71 5.52
C CYS A 18 8.08 -0.27 5.04
N PHE A 19 9.31 0.19 4.87
CA PHE A 19 9.59 1.47 4.23
C PHE A 19 10.47 1.26 3.01
N ALA A 20 10.33 2.14 2.03
CA ALA A 20 11.13 2.19 0.83
C ALA A 20 11.42 3.64 0.46
N ARG A 21 12.55 3.88 -0.21
CA ARG A 21 13.00 5.22 -0.55
C ARG A 21 13.60 5.29 -1.95
N LYS A 22 13.18 6.27 -2.74
CA LYS A 22 13.81 6.64 -4.01
C LYS A 22 14.07 8.14 -4.03
N LYS A 23 15.35 8.54 -4.10
CA LYS A 23 15.78 9.94 -3.90
C LYS A 23 15.20 10.48 -2.58
N THR A 24 14.39 11.54 -2.64
CA THR A 24 13.70 12.16 -1.50
C THR A 24 12.30 11.61 -1.26
N ALA A 25 11.77 10.75 -2.14
CA ALA A 25 10.47 10.12 -1.96
C ALA A 25 10.58 8.96 -0.97
N ILE A 26 9.75 9.00 0.07
CA ILE A 26 9.64 7.98 1.10
C ILE A 26 8.26 7.35 1.02
N THR A 27 8.23 6.03 0.97
CA THR A 27 7.02 5.21 0.90
C THR A 27 6.96 4.30 2.11
N ILE A 28 5.82 4.27 2.78
CA ILE A 28 5.56 3.41 3.93
C ILE A 28 4.38 2.52 3.58
N THR A 29 4.56 1.21 3.68
CA THR A 29 3.54 0.22 3.37
C THR A 29 3.20 -0.60 4.61
N TYR A 30 1.91 -0.68 4.90
CA TYR A 30 1.35 -1.52 5.95
C TYR A 30 0.66 -2.73 5.35
N CYS A 31 1.13 -3.92 5.72
CA CYS A 31 0.60 -5.20 5.29
C CYS A 31 -0.16 -5.87 6.45
N LYS A 32 -1.40 -6.27 6.20
CA LYS A 32 -2.25 -7.01 7.17
C LYS A 32 -2.99 -8.13 6.44
N HIS A 33 -3.12 -9.30 7.08
CA HIS A 33 -3.84 -10.43 6.50
C HIS A 33 -5.36 -10.16 6.43
N ARG A 34 -5.91 -10.04 5.21
CA ARG A 34 -7.27 -9.59 4.86
C ARG A 34 -7.58 -9.86 3.36
N ARG A 35 -8.70 -9.37 2.83
CA ARG A 35 -9.29 -9.64 1.49
C ARG A 35 -8.53 -9.09 0.25
N GLY A 36 -7.21 -8.92 0.29
CA GLY A 36 -6.42 -8.58 -0.90
C GLY A 36 -6.55 -7.18 -1.49
N LEU A 37 -6.91 -6.20 -0.66
CA LEU A 37 -7.09 -4.81 -1.07
C LEU A 37 -5.76 -4.04 -1.06
N ILE A 38 -5.35 -3.52 -2.21
CA ILE A 38 -4.14 -2.71 -2.37
C ILE A 38 -4.52 -1.25 -2.62
N LYS A 39 -4.10 -0.36 -1.71
CA LYS A 39 -4.34 1.09 -1.79
C LYS A 39 -3.04 1.87 -1.73
N VAL A 40 -2.88 2.80 -2.64
CA VAL A 40 -1.78 3.77 -2.71
C VAL A 40 -2.36 5.15 -2.43
N ASN A 41 -1.90 5.82 -1.38
CA ASN A 41 -2.40 7.12 -0.95
C ASN A 41 -3.94 7.17 -0.77
N ASN A 42 -4.53 6.11 -0.20
CA ASN A 42 -5.99 5.87 -0.09
C ASN A 42 -6.74 5.57 -1.38
N CYS A 43 -6.13 5.73 -2.55
CA CYS A 43 -6.71 5.37 -3.84
C CYS A 43 -6.39 3.91 -4.17
N PRO A 44 -7.30 3.14 -4.79
CA PRO A 44 -6.95 1.82 -5.32
C PRO A 44 -5.81 1.93 -6.33
N ILE A 45 -4.89 0.95 -6.35
CA ILE A 45 -3.71 0.98 -7.26
C ILE A 45 -4.07 1.05 -8.75
N LYS A 46 -5.30 0.68 -9.12
CA LYS A 46 -5.83 0.84 -10.49
C LYS A 46 -6.03 2.31 -10.88
N PHE A 47 -6.19 3.23 -9.95
CA PHE A 47 -6.47 4.63 -10.25
C PHE A 47 -5.28 5.53 -9.89
N VAL A 48 -4.05 5.03 -10.08
CA VAL A 48 -2.86 5.87 -10.00
C VAL A 48 -2.92 6.89 -11.13
N GLU A 49 -2.85 8.18 -10.79
CA GLU A 49 -3.02 9.32 -11.71
C GLU A 49 -2.03 9.31 -12.88
N THR A 50 -0.80 8.83 -12.66
CA THR A 50 0.22 8.79 -13.71
C THR A 50 0.06 7.53 -14.58
N GLU A 51 -0.58 7.68 -15.73
CA GLU A 51 -0.89 6.58 -16.65
C GLU A 51 0.36 5.83 -17.15
N ILE A 52 1.40 6.57 -17.54
CA ILE A 52 2.65 6.01 -18.10
C ILE A 52 3.37 5.12 -17.07
N LEU A 53 3.29 5.48 -15.78
CA LEU A 53 3.98 4.76 -14.69
C LEU A 53 3.12 3.69 -14.03
N ARG A 54 1.88 3.51 -14.50
CA ARG A 54 0.94 2.55 -13.91
C ARG A 54 1.50 1.13 -13.95
N TYR A 55 2.12 0.73 -15.06
CA TYR A 55 2.77 -0.58 -15.17
C TYR A 55 3.87 -0.78 -14.12
N LYS A 56 4.63 0.27 -13.78
CA LYS A 56 5.67 0.18 -12.74
C LYS A 56 5.07 -0.08 -11.36
N ALA A 57 3.93 0.52 -11.04
CA ALA A 57 3.22 0.24 -9.79
C ALA A 57 2.65 -1.20 -9.73
N PHE A 58 2.27 -1.77 -10.89
CA PHE A 58 1.70 -3.12 -10.97
C PHE A 58 2.74 -4.25 -11.09
N GLU A 59 3.99 -3.92 -11.42
CA GLU A 59 5.07 -4.89 -11.61
C GLU A 59 5.17 -5.96 -10.51
N PRO A 60 5.20 -5.63 -9.19
CA PRO A 60 5.31 -6.67 -8.16
C PRO A 60 4.11 -7.64 -8.15
N ILE A 61 2.91 -7.16 -8.50
CA ILE A 61 1.70 -7.98 -8.57
C ILE A 61 1.72 -8.88 -9.81
N LEU A 62 2.22 -8.35 -10.93
CA LEU A 62 2.33 -9.10 -12.17
C LEU A 62 3.42 -10.17 -12.08
N LEU A 63 4.56 -9.84 -11.46
CA LEU A 63 5.69 -10.75 -11.30
C LEU A 63 5.38 -11.90 -10.34
N LEU A 64 4.78 -11.59 -9.18
CA LEU A 64 4.47 -12.61 -8.19
C LEU A 64 3.11 -13.30 -8.44
N GLY A 65 2.24 -12.70 -9.25
CA GLY A 65 0.90 -13.18 -9.53
C GLY A 65 -0.12 -12.75 -8.47
N ARG A 66 -1.36 -12.47 -8.91
CA ARG A 66 -2.45 -11.94 -8.06
C ARG A 66 -2.84 -12.85 -6.89
N HIS A 67 -2.66 -14.16 -7.03
CA HIS A 67 -3.05 -15.15 -6.02
C HIS A 67 -2.35 -14.92 -4.67
N ARG A 68 -1.07 -14.52 -4.67
CA ARG A 68 -0.32 -14.23 -3.43
C ARG A 68 -0.81 -12.99 -2.68
N PHE A 69 -1.49 -12.09 -3.38
CA PHE A 69 -2.02 -10.86 -2.80
C PHE A 69 -3.47 -10.99 -2.37
N ALA A 70 -4.18 -12.09 -2.69
CA ALA A 70 -5.60 -12.27 -2.37
C ALA A 70 -5.87 -12.24 -0.85
N ASP A 71 -4.90 -12.68 -0.05
CA ASP A 71 -4.99 -12.82 1.40
C ASP A 71 -4.34 -11.67 2.20
N VAL A 72 -3.84 -10.63 1.52
CA VAL A 72 -3.13 -9.52 2.17
C VAL A 72 -3.66 -8.17 1.73
N ASN A 73 -4.15 -7.37 2.68
CA ASN A 73 -4.40 -5.95 2.43
C ASN A 73 -3.12 -5.14 2.60
N MET A 74 -2.85 -4.30 1.61
CA MET A 74 -1.70 -3.38 1.58
C MET A 74 -2.19 -1.94 1.53
N ARG A 75 -1.68 -1.12 2.44
CA ARG A 75 -1.91 0.33 2.45
C ARG A 75 -0.58 1.05 2.39
N THR A 76 -0.37 1.76 1.31
CA THR A 76 0.85 2.47 1.02
C THR A 76 0.63 3.98 1.12
N ARG A 77 1.53 4.68 1.81
CA ARG A 77 1.55 6.13 1.96
C ARG A 77 2.88 6.67 1.49
N MET A 78 2.84 7.71 0.68
CA MET A 78 4.03 8.31 0.09
C MET A 78 4.14 9.77 0.50
N ARG A 79 5.36 10.22 0.79
CA ARG A 79 5.69 11.61 1.14
C ARG A 79 7.00 12.01 0.49
N GLY A 80 7.11 13.28 0.10
CA GLY A 80 8.30 13.84 -0.53
C GLY A 80 8.51 13.40 -1.98
N GLY A 81 9.51 13.99 -2.64
CA GLY A 81 9.82 13.75 -4.05
C GLY A 81 8.71 14.14 -5.03
N GLY A 82 8.84 13.72 -6.29
CA GLY A 82 7.81 13.86 -7.34
C GLY A 82 7.13 12.53 -7.68
N HIS A 83 6.11 12.58 -8.54
CA HIS A 83 5.29 11.41 -8.93
C HIS A 83 6.13 10.20 -9.35
N THR A 84 7.12 10.42 -10.23
CA THR A 84 7.99 9.33 -10.69
C THR A 84 8.74 8.67 -9.54
N SER A 85 9.47 9.43 -8.73
CA SER A 85 10.21 8.88 -7.59
C SER A 85 9.31 8.17 -6.58
N GLN A 86 8.08 8.65 -6.39
CA GLN A 86 7.12 8.02 -5.48
C GLN A 86 6.70 6.63 -5.99
N ILE A 87 6.33 6.50 -7.28
CA ILE A 87 5.95 5.21 -7.85
C ILE A 87 7.11 4.21 -7.81
N TYR A 88 8.36 4.66 -8.05
CA TYR A 88 9.54 3.80 -7.94
C TYR A 88 9.87 3.36 -6.51
N ALA A 89 9.31 4.03 -5.50
CA ALA A 89 9.49 3.67 -4.11
C ALA A 89 8.37 2.77 -3.58
N ILE A 90 7.38 2.39 -4.41
CA ILE A 90 6.36 1.37 -4.07
C ILE A 90 6.99 -0.01 -4.21
#